data_AF-A0A1G1THA1-F1
#
_entry.id   AF-A0A1G1THA1-F1
#
_cell.length_a   1.000
_cell.length_b   1.000
_cell.length_c   1.000
_cell.angle_alpha   90.00
_cell.angle_beta   90.00
_cell.angle_gamma   90.00
#
_symmetry.space_group_name_H-M   'P 1'
#
loop_
_entity.id
_entity.type
_entity.pdbx_description
1 polymer ?
#
loop_
_entity_poly.entity_id
_entity_poly.type
_entity_poly.pdbx_seq_one_letter_code
_entity_poly.pdbx_strand_id
1 'polypeptide(L)'
;MVNGDELLLAEQLRPGMALRLQKIITQHLRHDPPRDGDSSLNMEQWDADQLVSLPDGLGLTYTGLLSTYGDDELPSLGVVTVNVPWRDLIPLLRPDSPVARMLRQRGLWPGVGPKRQ
;
A
#
# COMPACT_ATOMS: atom_id res chain seq x y z
N MET A 1 24.04 1.66 2.31
CA MET A 1 23.87 0.59 1.31
C MET A 1 22.39 0.23 1.31
N VAL A 2 21.59 0.90 0.48
CA VAL A 2 20.20 0.54 0.16
C VAL A 2 20.04 0.83 -1.34
N ASN A 3 20.63 -0.02 -2.19
CA ASN A 3 20.35 -0.01 -3.62
C ASN A 3 19.20 -0.99 -3.83
N GLY A 4 17.98 -0.50 -3.68
CA GLY A 4 16.78 -1.17 -4.16
C GLY A 4 15.90 -0.06 -4.69
N ASP A 5 15.78 0.03 -6.01
CA ASP A 5 15.06 1.08 -6.73
C ASP A 5 13.87 1.59 -5.91
N GLU A 6 13.95 2.86 -5.52
CA GLU A 6 12.82 3.59 -4.94
C GLU A 6 11.76 3.66 -6.03
N LEU A 7 10.90 2.64 -6.07
CA LEU A 7 9.88 2.50 -7.08
C LEU A 7 8.89 3.63 -6.88
N LEU A 8 9.01 4.65 -7.75
CA LEU A 8 8.10 5.77 -7.75
C LEU A 8 6.67 5.25 -7.90
N LEU A 9 5.86 5.48 -6.88
CA LEU A 9 4.48 5.04 -6.83
C LEU A 9 3.68 5.53 -8.05
N ALA A 10 4.00 6.73 -8.54
CA ALA A 10 3.43 7.32 -9.75
C ALA A 10 3.67 6.47 -11.02
N GLU A 11 4.79 5.75 -11.10
CA GLU A 11 5.11 4.87 -12.22
C GLU A 11 4.40 3.52 -12.14
N GLN A 12 4.00 3.11 -10.93
CA GLN A 12 3.30 1.85 -10.69
C GLN A 12 1.80 1.96 -10.93
N LEU A 13 1.21 3.13 -10.63
CA LEU A 13 -0.23 3.35 -10.68
C LEU A 13 -0.72 3.78 -12.05
N ARG A 14 -1.95 3.36 -12.39
CA ARG A 14 -2.65 3.89 -13.56
C ARG A 14 -2.91 5.39 -13.38
N PRO A 15 -2.95 6.17 -14.48
CA PRO A 15 -3.28 7.59 -14.41
C PRO A 15 -4.58 7.83 -13.64
N GLY A 16 -4.54 8.77 -12.68
CA GLY A 16 -5.70 9.14 -11.85
C GLY A 16 -6.02 8.18 -10.69
N MET A 17 -5.26 7.10 -10.47
CA MET A 17 -5.52 6.15 -9.37
C MET A 17 -4.89 6.54 -8.03
N ALA A 18 -4.09 7.61 -7.98
CA ALA A 18 -3.44 8.11 -6.76
C ALA A 18 -4.46 8.31 -5.61
N LEU A 19 -5.55 9.04 -5.87
CA LEU A 19 -6.61 9.29 -4.88
C LEU A 19 -7.29 7.99 -4.43
N ARG A 20 -7.43 7.02 -5.35
CA ARG A 20 -8.05 5.73 -5.03
C ARG A 20 -7.15 4.90 -4.13
N LEU A 21 -5.83 4.94 -4.35
CA LEU A 21 -4.87 4.31 -3.45
C LEU A 21 -4.89 4.95 -2.07
N GLN A 22 -4.86 6.29 -1.98
CA GLN A 22 -4.96 7.00 -0.69
C GLN A 22 -6.18 6.53 0.11
N LYS A 23 -7.34 6.42 -0.55
CA LYS A 23 -8.56 5.90 0.09
C LYS A 23 -8.41 4.47 0.59
N ILE A 24 -7.80 3.58 -0.19
CA ILE A 24 -7.56 2.18 0.23
C ILE A 24 -6.62 2.13 1.43
N ILE A 25 -5.50 2.86 1.40
CA ILE A 25 -4.55 2.92 2.52
C ILE A 25 -5.25 3.45 3.78
N THR A 26 -5.98 4.57 3.65
CA THR A 26 -6.77 5.17 4.74
C THR A 26 -7.76 4.15 5.32
N GLN A 27 -8.46 3.39 4.47
CA GLN A 27 -9.38 2.35 4.90
C GLN A 27 -8.68 1.23 5.67
N HIS A 28 -7.54 0.74 5.18
CA HIS A 28 -6.76 -0.31 5.86
C HIS A 28 -6.26 0.16 7.22
N LEU A 29 -5.77 1.40 7.32
CA LEU A 29 -5.36 2.00 8.61
C LEU A 29 -6.50 2.07 9.64
N ARG A 30 -7.73 2.33 9.19
CA ARG A 30 -8.91 2.41 10.07
C ARG A 30 -9.47 1.04 10.45
N HIS A 31 -9.42 0.07 9.54
CA HIS A 31 -10.01 -1.24 9.77
C HIS A 31 -9.06 -2.23 10.45
N ASP A 32 -7.76 -2.14 10.18
CA ASP A 32 -6.73 -3.01 10.75
C ASP A 32 -5.55 -2.17 11.28
N PRO A 33 -5.77 -1.41 12.37
CA PRO A 33 -4.71 -0.65 13.04
C PRO A 33 -3.52 -1.57 13.38
N PRO A 34 -2.26 -1.25 13.03
CA PRO A 34 -1.13 -2.07 13.42
C PRO A 34 -1.12 -2.29 14.92
N ARG A 35 -1.03 -3.56 15.32
CA ARG A 35 -1.03 -3.99 16.71
C ARG A 35 0.36 -3.96 17.36
N ASP A 36 1.29 -3.14 16.86
CA ASP A 36 2.61 -3.06 17.47
C ASP A 36 2.53 -2.33 18.81
N GLY A 37 2.38 -3.14 19.86
CA GLY A 37 2.97 -2.97 21.18
C GLY A 37 2.34 -1.98 22.14
N ASP A 38 1.97 -0.78 21.71
CA ASP A 38 1.68 0.30 22.67
C ASP A 38 0.69 1.37 22.19
N SER A 39 0.40 1.42 20.89
CA SER A 39 -0.46 2.48 20.35
C SER A 39 -1.90 2.02 20.31
N SER A 40 -2.67 2.39 21.33
CA SER A 40 -4.12 2.57 21.18
C SER A 40 -4.30 3.68 20.14
N LEU A 41 -4.36 3.30 18.85
CA LEU A 41 -4.56 4.23 17.75
C LEU A 41 -5.78 5.08 18.10
N ASN A 42 -5.55 6.35 18.37
CA ASN A 42 -6.59 7.25 18.85
C ASN A 42 -7.41 7.70 17.65
N MET A 43 -8.15 6.74 17.07
CA MET A 43 -8.96 6.94 15.87
C MET A 43 -10.04 8.02 16.09
N GLU A 44 -10.38 8.33 17.34
CA GLU A 44 -11.25 9.45 17.70
C GLU A 44 -10.67 10.81 17.31
N GLN A 45 -9.34 10.93 17.22
CA GLN A 45 -8.65 12.16 16.82
C GLN A 45 -8.40 12.26 15.31
N TRP A 46 -8.58 11.15 14.57
CA TRP A 46 -8.40 11.16 13.13
C TRP A 46 -9.74 11.46 12.44
N ASP A 47 -9.81 12.61 11.79
CA ASP A 47 -10.99 13.05 11.05
C ASP A 47 -11.39 12.03 9.97
N ALA A 48 -12.68 11.68 9.92
CA ALA A 48 -13.23 10.70 8.98
C ALA A 48 -13.04 11.11 7.52
N ASP A 49 -12.89 12.41 7.24
CA ASP A 49 -12.67 12.92 5.89
C ASP A 49 -11.18 13.12 5.53
N GLN A 50 -10.28 12.97 6.51
CA GLN A 50 -8.84 13.12 6.28
C GLN A 50 -8.25 11.87 5.62
N LEU A 51 -7.83 12.02 4.36
CA LEU A 51 -7.06 11.01 3.64
C LEU A 51 -5.59 11.09 4.01
N VAL A 52 -4.94 9.94 4.15
CA VAL A 52 -3.48 9.90 4.30
C VAL A 52 -2.79 10.25 2.98
N SER A 53 -1.65 10.93 3.08
CA SER A 53 -0.75 11.12 1.95
C SER A 53 -0.30 9.77 1.40
N LEU A 54 0.07 9.74 0.13
CA LEU A 54 0.72 8.56 -0.40
C LEU A 54 2.12 8.46 0.19
N PRO A 55 2.60 7.25 0.51
CA PRO A 55 3.94 7.09 1.00
C PRO A 55 4.93 7.29 -0.13
N ASP A 56 6.07 7.91 0.18
CA ASP A 56 7.15 8.15 -0.79
C ASP A 56 7.80 6.84 -1.26
N GLY A 57 7.83 5.83 -0.39
CA GLY A 57 8.38 4.50 -0.66
C GLY A 57 7.39 3.37 -0.37
N LEU A 58 7.52 2.28 -1.14
CA LEU A 58 6.67 1.10 -1.02
C LEU A 58 7.53 -0.12 -0.68
N GLY A 59 7.29 -0.73 0.47
CA GLY A 59 7.81 -2.04 0.80
C GLY A 59 6.99 -3.11 0.09
N LEU A 60 7.60 -3.91 -0.79
CA LEU A 60 6.90 -5.03 -1.42
C LEU A 60 7.07 -6.28 -0.56
N THR A 61 5.95 -6.86 -0.09
CA THR A 61 5.95 -8.11 0.67
C THR A 61 5.33 -9.26 -0.13
N TYR A 62 5.32 -10.46 0.45
CA TYR A 62 4.62 -11.59 -0.18
C TYR A 62 3.09 -11.38 -0.23
N THR A 63 2.51 -10.72 0.77
CA THR A 63 1.05 -10.59 0.93
C THR A 63 0.49 -9.29 0.36
N GLY A 64 1.33 -8.26 0.22
CA GLY A 64 0.88 -6.95 -0.21
C GLY A 64 1.98 -5.90 -0.23
N LEU A 65 1.54 -4.66 -0.23
CA LEU A 65 2.37 -3.48 -0.09
C LEU A 65 2.37 -3.04 1.36
N LEU A 66 3.55 -3.02 1.94
CA LEU A 66 3.81 -2.51 3.27
C LEU A 66 4.29 -1.06 3.16
N SER A 67 3.70 -0.19 3.97
CA SER A 67 4.14 1.19 4.08
C SER A 67 4.13 1.58 5.55
N THR A 68 5.09 2.41 5.95
CA THR A 68 5.18 2.94 7.31
C THR A 68 5.04 4.44 7.25
N TYR A 69 4.07 4.95 8.00
CA TYR A 69 3.87 6.36 8.24
C TYR A 69 4.53 6.75 9.55
N GLY A 70 5.25 7.86 9.56
CA GLY A 70 5.88 8.41 10.76
C GLY A 70 4.98 9.41 11.50
N ASP A 71 5.45 9.83 12.69
CA ASP A 71 4.79 10.83 13.53
C ASP A 71 4.57 12.17 12.78
N ASP A 72 5.48 12.54 11.87
CA ASP A 72 5.36 13.78 11.09
C ASP A 72 4.20 13.73 10.06
N GLU A 73 3.86 12.53 9.59
CA GLU A 73 2.81 12.33 8.59
C GLU A 73 1.44 12.12 9.26
N LEU A 74 1.42 11.41 10.39
CA LEU A 74 0.22 11.07 11.16
C LEU A 74 0.43 11.33 12.66
N PRO A 75 0.52 12.60 13.09
CA PRO A 75 0.89 12.95 14.46
C PRO A 75 -0.09 12.46 15.53
N SER A 76 -1.36 12.25 15.18
CA SER A 76 -2.38 11.71 16.09
C SER A 76 -2.32 10.18 16.24
N LEU A 77 -1.61 9.49 15.35
CA LEU A 77 -1.54 8.03 15.29
C LEU A 77 -0.15 7.48 15.65
N GLY A 78 0.87 8.33 15.58
CA GLY A 78 2.26 7.95 15.77
C GLY A 78 2.83 7.19 14.57
N VAL A 79 3.91 6.43 14.80
CA VAL A 79 4.47 5.54 13.77
C VAL A 79 3.54 4.34 13.55
N VAL A 80 2.99 4.22 12.34
CA VAL A 80 2.07 3.15 11.96
C VAL A 80 2.49 2.49 10.66
N THR A 81 2.54 1.15 10.67
CA THR A 81 2.73 0.35 9.47
C THR A 81 1.40 -0.20 8.96
N VAL A 82 1.14 -0.02 7.67
CA VAL A 82 -0.04 -0.56 6.97
C VAL A 82 0.38 -1.57 5.91
N ASN A 83 -0.37 -2.67 5.83
CA ASN A 83 -0.21 -3.67 4.78
C ASN A 83 -1.45 -3.69 3.89
N VAL A 84 -1.34 -3.18 2.67
CA VAL A 84 -2.40 -3.24 1.67
C VAL A 84 -2.24 -4.50 0.82
N PRO A 85 -3.19 -5.45 0.84
CA PRO A 85 -3.03 -6.72 0.16
C PRO A 85 -3.07 -6.57 -1.37
N TRP A 86 -2.36 -7.45 -2.08
CA TRP A 86 -2.25 -7.37 -3.55
C TRP A 86 -3.60 -7.32 -4.27
N ARG A 87 -4.62 -8.00 -3.74
CA ARG A 87 -5.99 -8.01 -4.30
C ARG A 87 -6.58 -6.60 -4.47
N ASP A 88 -6.26 -5.68 -3.56
CA ASP A 88 -6.80 -4.32 -3.57
C ASP A 88 -5.95 -3.39 -4.45
N LEU A 89 -4.66 -3.72 -4.60
CA LEU A 89 -3.70 -2.94 -5.38
C LEU A 89 -3.72 -3.26 -6.87
N ILE A 90 -3.88 -4.53 -7.24
CA ILE A 90 -3.85 -5.00 -8.63
C ILE A 90 -4.75 -4.18 -9.57
N PRO A 91 -5.99 -3.80 -9.20
CA PRO A 91 -6.84 -2.96 -10.03
C PRO A 91 -6.27 -1.56 -10.30
N LEU A 92 -5.45 -1.04 -9.37
CA LEU A 92 -4.85 0.29 -9.44
C LEU A 92 -3.52 0.31 -10.20
N LEU A 93 -2.82 -0.83 -10.23
CA LEU A 93 -1.52 -0.96 -10.88
C LEU A 93 -1.64 -0.93 -12.40
N ARG A 94 -0.66 -0.32 -13.06
CA ARG A 94 -0.52 -0.41 -14.50
C ARG A 94 -0.08 -1.83 -14.88
N PRO A 95 -0.63 -2.41 -15.95
CA PRO A 95 -0.27 -3.76 -16.38
C PRO A 95 1.17 -3.88 -16.91
N ASP A 96 1.82 -2.76 -17.23
CA ASP A 96 3.20 -2.67 -17.70
C ASP A 96 4.21 -2.26 -16.59
N SER A 97 3.72 -1.96 -15.38
CA SER A 97 4.56 -1.53 -14.27
C SER A 97 5.56 -2.61 -13.82
N PRO A 98 6.73 -2.22 -13.27
CA PRO A 98 7.66 -3.14 -12.60
C PRO A 98 6.96 -4.05 -11.57
N VAL A 99 6.07 -3.51 -10.75
CA VAL A 99 5.31 -4.30 -9.76
C VAL A 99 4.40 -5.31 -10.44
N ALA A 100 3.67 -4.93 -11.51
CA ALA A 100 2.84 -5.88 -12.25
C ALA A 100 3.68 -7.01 -12.87
N ARG A 101 4.87 -6.70 -13.42
CA ARG A 101 5.80 -7.71 -13.95
C ARG A 101 6.24 -8.68 -12.85
N MET A 102 6.63 -8.16 -11.69
CA MET A 102 7.00 -8.97 -10.53
C MET A 102 5.83 -9.89 -10.10
N LEU A 103 4.62 -9.34 -9.97
CA LEU A 103 3.44 -10.11 -9.56
C LEU A 103 3.10 -11.23 -10.56
N ARG A 104 3.28 -10.98 -11.86
CA ARG A 104 3.12 -12.03 -12.90
C ARG A 104 4.15 -13.13 -12.76
N GLN A 105 5.43 -12.79 -12.55
CA GLN A 105 6.50 -13.76 -12.33
C GLN A 105 6.25 -14.62 -11.09
N ARG A 106 5.57 -14.05 -10.08
CA ARG A 106 5.17 -14.75 -8.85
C ARG A 106 3.83 -15.49 -8.95
N GLY A 107 3.13 -15.43 -10.09
CA GLY A 107 1.81 -16.05 -10.26
C GLY A 107 0.68 -15.39 -9.45
N LEU A 108 0.91 -14.18 -8.93
CA LEU A 108 -0.05 -13.42 -8.10
C LEU A 108 -0.95 -12.49 -8.94
N TRP A 109 -0.66 -12.33 -10.22
CA TRP A 109 -1.43 -11.47 -11.11
C TRP A 109 -2.64 -12.21 -11.73
N PRO A 110 -3.85 -11.62 -11.72
CA PRO A 110 -5.04 -12.25 -12.27
C PRO A 110 -4.88 -12.49 -13.77
N GLY A 111 -5.16 -13.71 -14.21
CA GLY A 111 -5.01 -14.15 -15.60
C GLY A 111 -3.68 -14.84 -15.93
N VAL A 112 -2.75 -14.98 -14.97
CA VAL A 112 -1.50 -15.76 -15.12
C VAL A 112 -1.58 -17.13 -14.45
N GLY A 113 -2.80 -17.62 -14.18
CA GLY A 113 -2.99 -19.00 -13.71
C GLY A 113 -2.45 -20.01 -14.75
N PRO A 114 -1.96 -21.18 -14.31
CA PRO A 114 -1.48 -22.19 -15.25
C PRO A 114 -2.61 -22.48 -16.25
N LYS A 115 -2.32 -22.33 -17.55
CA LYS A 115 -3.17 -22.94 -18.58
C LYS A 115 -3.20 -24.42 -18.24
N ARG A 116 -4.32 -24.89 -17.68
CA ARG A 116 -4.64 -26.31 -17.66
C ARG A 116 -4.71 -26.72 -19.13
N GLN A 117 -3.63 -27.32 -19.62
CA GLN A 117 -3.67 -28.18 -20.80
C GLN A 117 -4.34 -29.50 -20.41
#